data_AF-A0A0S8JPN9-F1
#
_entry.id   AF-A0A0S8JPN9-F1
#
_cell.length_a   1.000
_cell.length_b   1.000
_cell.length_c   1.000
_cell.angle_alpha   90.00
_cell.angle_beta   90.00
_cell.angle_gamma   90.00
#
_symmetry.space_group_name_H-M   'P 1'
#
loop_
_entity.id
_entity.type
_entity.pdbx_description
1 polymer ?
#
loop_
_entity_poly.entity_id
_entity_poly.type
_entity_poly.pdbx_seq_one_letter_code
_entity_poly.pdbx_strand_id
1 'polypeptide(L)'
;MDNRIGKTIERYRKSLAKTQDQLGAMYSVTGPAIFKFEKGYVKPSLELWMKIAYDAGLTPRKALLCWIKDKLPEQYLDIFESIETSGEKVEAAEEERQGYSQYEDRDALRKAVLCDPSLAGTLIELFRDDEFWSLYKPTGVEIDHLVRFCAPLAEGAADMYRDALRLIRRFLELGK
;
A
#
# COMPACT_ATOMS: atom_id res chain seq x y z
N MET A 1 6.07 -20.34 10.13
CA MET A 1 5.06 -19.33 9.73
C MET A 1 4.40 -18.73 10.96
N ASP A 2 4.48 -17.42 11.12
CA ASP A 2 3.90 -16.69 12.25
C ASP A 2 2.39 -16.45 12.01
N ASN A 3 1.52 -17.06 12.82
CA ASN A 3 0.06 -16.93 12.70
C ASN A 3 -0.45 -15.55 13.18
N ARG A 4 -0.11 -14.49 12.44
CA ARG A 4 -0.49 -13.10 12.79
C ARG A 4 -2.00 -12.88 12.75
N ILE A 5 -2.69 -13.48 11.77
CA ILE A 5 -4.15 -13.39 11.63
C ILE A 5 -4.82 -14.00 12.86
N GLY A 6 -4.49 -15.24 13.21
CA GLY A 6 -5.11 -15.91 14.35
C GLY A 6 -4.81 -15.22 15.68
N LYS A 7 -3.59 -14.72 15.89
CA LYS A 7 -3.24 -13.92 17.08
C LYS A 7 -4.06 -12.63 17.18
N THR A 8 -4.36 -11.99 16.04
CA THR A 8 -5.19 -10.79 15.99
C THR A 8 -6.63 -11.09 16.36
N ILE A 9 -7.19 -12.17 15.79
CA ILE A 9 -8.54 -12.66 16.10
C ILE A 9 -8.65 -13.00 17.60
N GLU A 10 -7.67 -13.71 18.15
CA GLU A 10 -7.65 -14.08 19.57
C GLU A 10 -7.61 -12.84 20.48
N ARG A 11 -6.75 -11.87 20.15
CA ARG A 11 -6.64 -10.61 20.92
C ARG A 11 -7.95 -9.83 20.90
N TYR A 12 -8.56 -9.71 19.73
CA TYR A 12 -9.84 -9.02 19.55
C TYR A 12 -10.97 -9.71 20.32
N ARG A 13 -11.04 -11.05 20.25
CA ARG A 13 -12.01 -11.82 21.03
C ARG A 13 -11.85 -11.57 22.53
N LYS A 14 -10.61 -11.59 23.02
CA LYS A 14 -10.28 -11.36 24.44
C LYS A 14 -10.60 -9.94 24.87
N SER A 15 -10.37 -8.92 24.02
CA SER A 15 -10.73 -7.54 24.35
C SER A 15 -12.24 -7.34 24.47
N LEU A 16 -13.04 -8.17 23.81
CA LEU A 16 -14.50 -8.19 23.95
C LEU A 16 -15.01 -9.09 25.09
N ALA A 17 -14.12 -9.78 25.81
CA ALA A 17 -14.46 -10.80 26.82
C ALA A 17 -15.43 -11.88 26.30
N LYS A 18 -15.30 -12.28 25.02
CA LYS A 18 -16.20 -13.26 24.39
C LYS A 18 -15.58 -14.67 24.31
N THR A 19 -16.43 -15.69 24.32
CA THR A 19 -16.03 -17.06 23.95
C THR A 19 -15.88 -17.19 22.43
N GLN A 20 -15.28 -18.28 21.97
CA GLN A 20 -15.12 -18.55 20.54
C GLN A 20 -16.48 -18.72 19.84
N ASP A 21 -17.46 -19.34 20.52
CA ASP A 21 -18.83 -19.46 20.00
C ASP A 21 -19.52 -18.10 19.89
N GLN A 22 -19.36 -17.24 20.90
CA GLN A 22 -19.96 -15.90 20.90
C GLN A 22 -19.37 -15.01 19.80
N LEU A 23 -18.05 -15.09 19.57
CA LEU A 23 -17.42 -14.39 18.45
C LEU A 23 -17.87 -14.99 17.12
N GLY A 24 -17.93 -16.31 17.02
CA GLY A 24 -18.36 -16.99 15.81
C GLY A 24 -19.78 -16.56 15.39
N ALA A 25 -20.70 -16.50 16.35
CA ALA A 25 -22.07 -16.04 16.12
C ALA A 25 -22.13 -14.62 15.52
N MET A 26 -21.24 -13.70 15.92
CA MET A 26 -21.20 -12.34 15.37
C MET A 26 -20.87 -12.33 13.87
N TYR A 27 -20.04 -13.27 13.42
CA TYR A 27 -19.58 -13.35 12.03
C TYR A 27 -20.22 -14.50 11.25
N SER A 28 -21.31 -15.08 11.76
CA SER A 28 -22.00 -16.22 11.14
C SER A 28 -21.08 -17.42 10.88
N VAL A 29 -20.13 -17.68 11.79
CA VAL A 29 -19.24 -18.85 11.75
C VAL A 29 -19.32 -19.64 13.06
N THR A 30 -18.91 -20.90 13.03
CA THR A 30 -18.95 -21.75 14.23
C THR A 30 -17.78 -21.43 15.16
N GLY A 31 -17.95 -21.58 16.47
CA GLY A 31 -16.84 -21.42 17.43
C GLY A 31 -15.65 -22.33 17.15
N PRO A 32 -15.84 -23.61 16.74
CA PRO A 32 -14.75 -24.44 16.25
C PRO A 32 -13.98 -23.85 15.04
N ALA A 33 -14.63 -23.08 14.17
CA ALA A 33 -13.94 -22.37 13.10
C ALA A 33 -13.06 -21.25 13.65
N ILE A 34 -13.57 -20.44 14.60
CA ILE A 34 -12.78 -19.42 15.29
C ILE A 34 -11.56 -20.05 15.98
N PHE A 35 -11.72 -21.18 16.67
CA PHE A 35 -10.60 -21.92 17.26
C PHE A 35 -9.53 -22.27 16.22
N LYS A 36 -9.94 -22.82 15.07
CA LYS A 36 -9.02 -23.18 13.97
C LYS A 36 -8.31 -21.95 13.40
N PHE A 37 -8.98 -20.81 13.32
CA PHE A 37 -8.37 -19.54 12.90
C PHE A 37 -7.33 -19.07 13.92
N GLU A 38 -7.67 -19.04 15.20
CA GLU A 38 -6.77 -18.62 16.29
C GLU A 38 -5.52 -19.51 16.38
N LYS A 39 -5.65 -20.81 16.12
CA LYS A 39 -4.53 -21.75 16.09
C LYS A 39 -3.76 -21.77 14.77
N GLY A 40 -4.31 -21.17 13.72
CA GLY A 40 -3.68 -21.10 12.39
C GLY A 40 -3.82 -22.40 11.59
N TYR A 41 -4.72 -23.29 12.00
CA TYR A 41 -5.00 -24.54 11.28
C TYR A 41 -5.79 -24.29 10.00
N VAL A 42 -6.67 -23.29 10.02
CA VAL A 42 -7.48 -22.87 8.89
C VAL A 42 -7.43 -21.35 8.83
N LYS A 43 -7.49 -20.78 7.63
CA LYS A 43 -7.55 -19.33 7.43
C LYS A 43 -9.00 -18.94 7.14
N PRO A 44 -9.51 -17.83 7.71
CA PRO A 44 -10.81 -17.28 7.29
C PRO A 44 -10.77 -16.91 5.80
N SER A 45 -11.91 -16.68 5.15
CA SER A 45 -11.89 -16.04 3.82
C SER A 45 -11.35 -14.61 3.92
N LEU A 46 -10.85 -14.05 2.82
CA LEU A 46 -10.40 -12.66 2.80
C LEU A 46 -11.51 -11.71 3.26
N GLU A 47 -12.73 -11.89 2.76
CA GLU A 47 -13.88 -11.07 3.14
C GLU A 47 -14.16 -11.14 4.66
N LEU A 48 -14.14 -12.34 5.23
CA LEU A 48 -14.35 -12.54 6.67
C LEU A 48 -13.21 -11.91 7.48
N TRP A 49 -11.96 -12.10 7.04
CA TRP A 49 -10.81 -11.47 7.67
C TRP A 49 -10.90 -9.96 7.66
N MET A 50 -11.26 -9.34 6.53
CA MET A 50 -11.39 -7.89 6.41
C MET A 50 -12.42 -7.32 7.38
N LYS A 51 -13.55 -8.01 7.57
CA LYS A 51 -14.58 -7.62 8.56
C LYS A 51 -14.04 -7.69 9.99
N ILE A 52 -13.46 -8.82 10.38
CA ILE A 52 -12.90 -8.99 11.74
C ILE A 52 -11.75 -8.01 12.00
N ALA A 53 -10.88 -7.78 11.02
CA ALA A 53 -9.75 -6.87 11.14
C ALA A 53 -10.21 -5.42 11.30
N TYR A 54 -11.22 -5.01 10.54
CA TYR A 54 -11.82 -3.69 10.68
C TYR A 54 -12.41 -3.49 12.08
N ASP A 55 -13.19 -4.45 12.57
CA ASP A 55 -13.78 -4.36 13.91
C ASP A 55 -12.74 -4.44 15.03
N ALA A 56 -11.58 -5.07 14.76
CA ALA A 56 -10.41 -5.09 15.63
C ALA A 56 -9.57 -3.80 15.56
N GLY A 57 -9.99 -2.80 14.78
CA GLY A 57 -9.33 -1.50 14.65
C GLY A 57 -8.15 -1.47 13.70
N LEU A 58 -8.00 -2.45 12.80
CA LEU A 58 -6.98 -2.40 11.76
C LEU A 58 -7.48 -1.58 10.56
N THR A 59 -6.58 -0.79 9.96
CA THR A 59 -6.86 -0.15 8.68
C THR A 59 -6.99 -1.21 7.57
N PRO A 60 -7.80 -0.96 6.51
CA PRO A 60 -7.93 -1.89 5.39
C PRO A 60 -6.59 -2.27 4.76
N ARG A 61 -5.68 -1.30 4.64
CA ARG A 61 -4.30 -1.51 4.16
C ARG A 61 -3.56 -2.52 5.02
N LYS A 62 -3.53 -2.31 6.34
CA LYS A 62 -2.82 -3.19 7.29
C LYS A 62 -3.41 -4.60 7.32
N ALA A 63 -4.74 -4.71 7.27
CA ALA A 63 -5.43 -6.00 7.19
C ALA A 63 -5.03 -6.78 5.92
N LEU A 64 -5.00 -6.10 4.78
CA LEU A 64 -4.60 -6.71 3.51
C LEU A 64 -3.13 -7.13 3.50
N LEU A 65 -2.23 -6.30 4.04
CA LEU A 65 -0.80 -6.65 4.16
C LEU A 65 -0.61 -7.89 5.04
N CYS A 66 -1.30 -7.99 6.18
CA CYS A 66 -1.28 -9.19 7.01
C CYS A 66 -1.73 -10.44 6.24
N TRP A 67 -2.75 -10.30 5.40
CA TRP A 67 -3.26 -11.39 4.57
C TRP A 67 -2.26 -11.83 3.49
N ILE A 68 -1.64 -10.87 2.81
CA ILE A 68 -0.65 -11.13 1.76
C ILE A 68 0.59 -11.79 2.34
N LYS A 69 1.16 -11.25 3.42
CA LYS A 69 2.35 -11.82 4.10
C LYS A 69 2.16 -13.29 4.46
N ASP A 70 0.98 -13.62 4.96
CA ASP A 70 0.66 -14.97 5.41
C ASP A 70 0.43 -15.96 4.25
N LYS A 71 0.28 -15.48 3.01
CA LYS A 71 0.18 -16.28 1.78
C LYS A 71 1.44 -16.25 0.93
N LEU A 72 2.37 -15.36 1.24
CA LEU A 72 3.59 -15.17 0.48
C LEU A 72 4.57 -16.34 0.77
N PRO A 73 5.19 -16.93 -0.27
CA PRO A 73 6.32 -17.83 -0.08
C PRO A 73 7.47 -17.12 0.66
N GLU A 74 8.21 -17.87 1.50
CA GLU A 74 9.25 -17.32 2.37
C GLU A 74 10.30 -16.48 1.62
N GLN A 75 10.65 -16.90 0.40
CA GLN A 75 11.62 -16.21 -0.47
C GLN A 75 11.24 -14.77 -0.85
N TYR A 76 9.99 -14.38 -0.68
CA TYR A 76 9.51 -13.02 -0.98
C TYR A 76 9.25 -12.19 0.28
N LEU A 77 9.35 -12.78 1.47
CA LEU A 77 9.07 -12.07 2.73
C LEU A 77 10.05 -10.93 2.96
N ASP A 78 11.34 -11.15 2.70
CA ASP A 78 12.39 -10.13 2.87
C ASP A 78 12.17 -8.91 1.97
N ILE A 79 11.77 -9.15 0.71
CA ILE A 79 11.44 -8.09 -0.25
C ILE A 79 10.22 -7.31 0.26
N PHE A 80 9.20 -8.02 0.74
CA PHE A 80 7.98 -7.40 1.24
C PHE A 80 8.21 -6.58 2.53
N GLU A 81 9.04 -7.07 3.45
CA GLU A 81 9.42 -6.35 4.66
C GLU A 81 10.26 -5.11 4.36
N SER A 82 11.14 -5.18 3.35
CA SER A 82 11.90 -4.03 2.86
C SER A 82 10.98 -2.95 2.26
N ILE A 83 9.92 -3.34 1.54
CA ILE A 83 8.92 -2.42 1.00
C ILE A 83 8.07 -1.79 2.12
N GLU A 84 7.67 -2.56 3.13
CA GLU A 84 6.91 -2.02 4.28
C GLU A 84 7.71 -1.02 5.11
N THR A 85 8.99 -1.31 5.41
CA THR A 85 9.84 -0.39 6.18
C THR A 85 10.15 0.89 5.40
N SER A 86 10.29 0.79 4.08
CA SER A 86 10.35 1.96 3.20
C SER A 86 9.01 2.73 3.23
N GLY A 87 7.87 2.04 3.26
CA GLY A 87 6.53 2.63 3.33
C GLY A 87 6.22 3.38 4.64
N GLU A 88 6.65 2.87 5.79
CA GLU A 88 6.48 3.55 7.09
C GLU A 88 7.36 4.80 7.21
N LYS A 89 8.58 4.77 6.66
CA LYS A 89 9.41 5.97 6.51
C LYS A 89 8.81 6.99 5.53
N VAL A 90 8.04 6.52 4.55
CA VAL A 90 7.33 7.38 3.59
C VAL A 90 6.14 8.07 4.24
N GLU A 91 5.33 7.39 5.08
CA GLU A 91 4.21 8.03 5.80
C GLU A 91 4.68 9.12 6.78
N ALA A 92 5.82 8.94 7.46
CA ALA A 92 6.41 10.01 8.28
C ALA A 92 6.96 11.19 7.45
N ALA A 93 7.33 10.94 6.18
CA ALA A 93 7.73 11.98 5.23
C ALA A 93 6.54 12.51 4.39
N GLU A 94 5.33 11.96 4.54
CA GLU A 94 4.14 12.39 3.79
C GLU A 94 3.65 13.77 4.25
N GLU A 95 3.96 14.20 5.48
CA GLU A 95 3.57 15.52 6.00
C GLU A 95 4.42 16.68 5.44
N GLU A 96 5.59 16.41 4.85
CA GLU A 96 6.53 17.45 4.36
C GLU A 96 6.73 17.47 2.84
N ARG A 97 6.15 16.53 2.08
CA ARG A 97 6.39 16.47 0.63
C ARG A 97 5.62 17.54 -0.14
N GLN A 98 6.32 18.15 -1.10
CA GLN A 98 5.76 19.14 -2.02
C GLN A 98 4.63 18.50 -2.84
N GLY A 99 3.41 19.04 -2.72
CA GLY A 99 2.29 18.61 -3.57
C GLY A 99 2.40 19.17 -4.98
N TYR A 100 2.29 18.31 -5.99
CA TYR A 100 2.32 18.69 -7.41
C TYR A 100 0.92 18.84 -8.02
N SER A 101 -0.11 18.30 -7.37
CA SER A 101 -1.51 18.37 -7.82
C SER A 101 -2.05 19.80 -8.04
N GLN A 102 -1.44 20.80 -7.42
CA GLN A 102 -1.83 22.22 -7.52
C GLN A 102 -1.37 22.93 -8.80
N TYR A 103 -0.48 22.33 -9.59
CA TYR A 103 0.01 22.96 -10.82
C TYR A 103 -0.87 22.56 -12.01
N GLU A 104 -1.59 23.54 -12.55
CA GLU A 104 -2.36 23.38 -13.79
C GLU A 104 -1.50 23.63 -15.04
N ASP A 105 -0.50 24.52 -14.92
CA ASP A 105 0.43 24.82 -16.00
C ASP A 105 1.61 23.82 -16.02
N ARG A 106 1.92 23.32 -17.21
CA ARG A 106 2.92 22.27 -17.39
C ARG A 106 4.34 22.78 -17.20
N ASP A 107 4.62 24.00 -17.63
CA ASP A 107 5.96 24.58 -17.49
C ASP A 107 6.25 24.91 -16.02
N ALA A 108 5.24 25.44 -15.31
CA ALA A 108 5.29 25.60 -13.86
C ALA A 108 5.46 24.27 -13.12
N LEU A 109 4.71 23.24 -13.49
CA LEU A 109 4.83 21.89 -12.93
C LEU A 109 6.23 21.30 -13.14
N ARG A 110 6.73 21.35 -14.39
CA ARG A 110 8.06 20.84 -14.73
C ARG A 110 9.15 21.55 -13.94
N LYS A 111 9.06 22.88 -13.83
CA LYS A 111 10.00 23.67 -13.04
C LYS A 111 9.95 23.29 -11.56
N ALA A 112 8.75 23.13 -10.99
CA ALA A 112 8.59 22.76 -9.58
C ALA A 112 9.24 21.41 -9.27
N VAL A 113 8.99 20.41 -10.12
CA VAL A 113 9.55 19.05 -9.98
C VAL A 113 11.09 19.07 -10.10
N LEU A 114 11.64 19.80 -11.06
CA LEU A 114 13.10 19.88 -11.24
C LEU A 114 13.82 20.65 -10.13
N CYS A 115 13.10 21.47 -9.36
CA CYS A 115 13.63 22.21 -8.22
C CYS A 115 13.43 21.47 -6.88
N ASP A 116 12.79 20.30 -6.87
CA ASP A 116 12.55 19.55 -5.64
C ASP A 116 13.81 18.79 -5.20
N PRO A 117 14.43 19.16 -4.05
CA PRO A 117 15.63 18.51 -3.55
C PRO A 117 15.37 17.11 -2.97
N SER A 118 14.12 16.73 -2.77
CA SER A 118 13.74 15.44 -2.17
C SER A 118 13.64 14.29 -3.18
N LEU A 119 13.73 14.59 -4.49
CA LEU A 119 13.61 13.58 -5.55
C LEU A 119 14.91 12.80 -5.78
N ALA A 120 14.77 11.50 -6.04
CA ALA A 120 15.87 10.66 -6.48
C ALA A 120 16.40 11.11 -7.85
N GLY A 121 17.72 11.01 -8.07
CA GLY A 121 18.37 11.45 -9.30
C GLY A 121 17.79 10.84 -10.57
N THR A 122 17.38 9.57 -10.54
CA THR A 122 16.76 8.87 -11.68
C THR A 122 15.38 9.44 -12.05
N LEU A 123 14.60 9.90 -11.08
CA LEU A 123 13.34 10.61 -11.34
C LEU A 123 13.61 12.00 -11.92
N ILE A 124 14.61 12.72 -11.41
CA ILE A 124 15.01 14.02 -11.97
C ILE A 124 15.44 13.87 -13.43
N GLU A 125 16.18 12.82 -13.77
CA GLU A 125 16.57 12.51 -15.16
C GLU A 125 15.36 12.28 -16.06
N LEU A 126 14.37 11.51 -15.61
CA LEU A 126 13.11 11.34 -16.32
C LEU A 126 12.39 12.68 -16.53
N PHE A 127 12.34 13.54 -15.51
CA PHE A 127 11.68 14.84 -15.61
C PHE A 127 12.48 15.88 -16.42
N ARG A 128 13.76 15.62 -16.70
CA ARG A 128 14.55 16.39 -17.66
C ARG A 128 14.27 15.99 -19.11
N ASP A 129 13.78 14.79 -19.36
CA ASP A 129 13.50 14.27 -20.70
C ASP A 129 12.32 15.00 -21.37
N ASP A 130 12.60 15.76 -22.43
CA ASP A 130 11.58 16.46 -23.22
C ASP A 130 10.58 15.50 -23.89
N GLU A 131 11.03 14.30 -24.28
CA GLU A 131 10.20 13.29 -24.91
C GLU A 131 9.12 12.81 -23.94
N PHE A 132 9.48 12.62 -22.66
CA PHE A 132 8.53 12.27 -21.61
C PHE A 132 7.40 13.29 -21.49
N TRP A 133 7.72 14.59 -21.44
CA TRP A 133 6.71 15.65 -21.34
C TRP A 133 5.85 15.80 -22.59
N SER A 134 6.46 15.59 -23.77
CA SER A 134 5.77 15.68 -25.06
C SER A 134 4.79 14.53 -25.28
N LEU A 135 5.23 13.29 -25.01
CA LEU A 135 4.45 12.08 -25.24
C LEU A 135 3.40 11.83 -24.16
N TYR A 136 3.80 11.88 -22.90
CA TYR A 136 2.93 11.44 -21.80
C TYR A 136 2.06 12.56 -21.25
N LYS A 137 2.51 13.81 -21.37
CA LYS A 137 1.79 15.02 -20.89
C LYS A 137 1.25 14.81 -19.45
N PRO A 138 2.12 14.48 -18.48
CA PRO A 138 1.68 14.14 -17.14
C PRO A 138 0.98 15.31 -16.44
N THR A 139 -0.01 15.01 -15.62
CA THR A 139 -0.67 15.97 -14.73
C THR A 139 0.02 16.04 -13.37
N GLY A 140 -0.23 17.10 -12.60
CA GLY A 140 0.30 17.23 -11.23
C GLY A 140 -0.06 16.06 -10.32
N VAL A 141 -1.29 15.56 -10.44
CA VAL A 141 -1.79 14.39 -9.68
C VAL A 141 -1.02 13.12 -10.05
N GLU A 142 -0.77 12.91 -11.34
CA GLU A 142 -0.01 11.74 -11.81
C GLU A 142 1.45 11.80 -11.35
N ILE A 143 2.06 12.97 -11.35
CA ILE A 143 3.43 13.16 -10.83
C ILE A 143 3.46 12.92 -9.32
N ASP A 144 2.49 13.43 -8.56
CA ASP A 144 2.37 13.15 -7.12
C ASP A 144 2.35 11.64 -6.85
N HIS A 145 1.51 10.90 -7.57
CA HIS A 145 1.47 9.45 -7.44
C HIS A 145 2.77 8.78 -7.87
N LEU A 146 3.37 9.22 -8.99
CA LEU A 146 4.61 8.65 -9.49
C LEU A 146 5.74 8.84 -8.47
N VAL A 147 5.94 10.07 -7.99
CA VAL A 147 6.92 10.38 -6.95
C VAL A 147 6.62 9.59 -5.68
N ARG A 148 5.36 9.51 -5.25
CA ARG A 148 4.95 8.77 -4.05
C ARG A 148 5.33 7.29 -4.12
N PHE A 149 5.06 6.63 -5.23
CA PHE A 149 5.29 5.19 -5.38
C PHE A 149 6.73 4.85 -5.76
N CYS A 150 7.39 5.73 -6.51
CA CYS A 150 8.69 5.43 -7.12
C CYS A 150 9.88 6.04 -6.38
N ALA A 151 9.72 7.17 -5.67
CA ALA A 151 10.83 7.77 -4.91
C ALA A 151 11.47 6.80 -3.89
N PRO A 152 10.73 5.91 -3.20
CA PRO A 152 11.33 4.95 -2.27
C PRO A 152 12.12 3.83 -2.96
N LEU A 153 11.93 3.63 -4.26
CA LEU A 153 12.51 2.50 -4.99
C LEU A 153 13.96 2.75 -5.43
N ALA A 154 14.44 4.01 -5.39
CA ALA A 154 15.80 4.53 -5.64
C ALA A 154 16.50 4.12 -6.96
N GLU A 155 16.32 2.90 -7.43
CA GLU A 155 16.95 2.25 -8.58
C GLU A 155 15.86 1.81 -9.58
N GLY A 156 15.35 2.76 -10.36
CA GLY A 156 14.43 2.49 -11.46
C GLY A 156 14.99 3.01 -12.78
N ALA A 157 14.85 2.23 -13.85
CA ALA A 157 15.13 2.70 -15.21
C ALA A 157 14.00 3.64 -15.69
N ALA A 158 14.32 4.57 -16.58
CA ALA A 158 13.35 5.53 -17.13
C ALA A 158 12.10 4.85 -17.71
N ASP A 159 12.25 3.70 -18.38
CA ASP A 159 11.13 2.95 -18.95
C ASP A 159 10.19 2.39 -17.89
N MET A 160 10.71 1.99 -16.73
CA MET A 160 9.87 1.53 -15.61
C MET A 160 8.98 2.64 -15.08
N TYR A 161 9.50 3.87 -15.00
CA TYR A 161 8.72 5.02 -14.55
C TYR A 161 7.69 5.46 -15.59
N ARG A 162 8.02 5.35 -16.88
CA ARG A 162 7.06 5.56 -17.98
C ARG A 162 5.90 4.57 -17.90
N ASP A 163 6.18 3.30 -17.64
CA ASP A 163 5.15 2.28 -17.44
C ASP A 163 4.36 2.48 -16.16
N ALA A 164 5.02 2.86 -15.06
CA ALA A 164 4.35 3.23 -13.82
C ALA A 164 3.36 4.39 -14.02
N LEU A 165 3.75 5.42 -14.78
CA LEU A 165 2.88 6.54 -15.12
C LEU A 165 1.64 6.07 -15.90
N ARG A 166 1.81 5.17 -16.89
CA ARG A 166 0.69 4.58 -17.66
C ARG A 166 -0.28 3.83 -16.74
N LEU A 167 0.24 3.07 -15.78
CA LEU A 167 -0.58 2.33 -14.82
C LEU A 167 -1.33 3.30 -13.90
N ILE A 168 -0.64 4.31 -13.35
CA ILE A 168 -1.25 5.35 -12.50
C ILE A 168 -2.41 6.01 -13.25
N ARG A 169 -2.20 6.45 -14.49
CA ARG A 169 -3.25 7.05 -15.33
C ARG A 169 -4.46 6.14 -15.46
N ARG A 170 -4.24 4.87 -15.79
CA ARG A 170 -5.32 3.89 -15.93
C ARG A 170 -6.11 3.70 -14.63
N PHE A 171 -5.44 3.69 -13.48
CA PHE A 171 -6.12 3.60 -12.19
C PHE A 171 -6.94 4.84 -11.86
N LEU A 172 -6.42 6.03 -12.16
CA LEU A 172 -7.15 7.29 -11.96
C LEU A 172 -8.38 7.41 -12.88
N GLU A 173 -8.32 6.83 -14.08
CA GLU A 173 -9.45 6.76 -15.00
C GLU A 173 -10.54 5.77 -14.55
N LEU A 174 -10.15 4.62 -13.98
CA LEU A 174 -11.09 3.61 -13.47
C LEU A 174 -11.77 4.00 -12.14
N GLY A 175 -11.20 4.96 -11.41
CA GLY A 175 -11.75 5.46 -10.16
C GLY A 175 -12.76 6.61 -10.31
N LYS A 176 -13.07 7.02 -11.54
CA LYS A 176 -14.12 8.00 -11.88
C LYS A 176 -15.39 7.29 -12.32
#